data_AF-A0A7X9JIL1-F1
#
_entry.id   AF-A0A7X9JIL1-F1
#
_cell.length_a   1.000
_cell.length_b   1.000
_cell.length_c   1.000
_cell.angle_alpha   90.00
_cell.angle_beta   90.00
_cell.angle_gamma   90.00
#
_symmetry.space_group_name_H-M   'P 1'
#
loop_
_entity.id
_entity.type
_entity.pdbx_description
1 polymer ?
#
loop_
_entity_poly.entity_id
_entity_poly.type
_entity_poly.pdbx_seq_one_letter_code
_entity_poly.pdbx_strand_id
1 'polypeptide(L)'
;MKYFTYSEFDSPDEPGSGKKMKASTLNKLDKAREYAGIPFIINSGYRTAQHNAKVGGVKDSAHTEGYAADIRADATSYATILAALIKAGFKRIGLENGSIHADDDPDKPTPAVWLYDSTNNEAFKKLQTATLAMIKNTKTEADTQTAGIGWILAGLGTLAIIAANSTKNNSKKG
;
A
#
# COMPACT_ATOMS: atom_id res chain seq x y z
N MET A 1 -6.23 -16.70 -5.50
CA MET A 1 -5.00 -16.03 -5.06
C MET A 1 -3.86 -17.02 -5.19
N LYS A 2 -2.77 -16.62 -5.86
CA LYS A 2 -1.58 -17.44 -6.11
C LYS A 2 -0.56 -17.32 -4.98
N TYR A 3 -0.45 -16.15 -4.37
CA TYR A 3 0.64 -15.84 -3.47
C TYR A 3 0.24 -15.72 -2.00
N PHE A 4 -1.04 -15.52 -1.71
CA PHE A 4 -1.54 -15.28 -0.36
C PHE A 4 -2.56 -16.33 0.09
N THR A 5 -2.67 -16.47 1.39
CA THR A 5 -3.71 -17.18 2.13
C THR A 5 -4.64 -16.19 2.82
N TYR A 6 -5.89 -16.59 3.11
CA TYR A 6 -6.83 -15.71 3.81
C TYR A 6 -6.33 -15.32 5.22
N SER A 7 -5.65 -16.23 5.92
CA SER A 7 -5.18 -15.98 7.30
C SER A 7 -4.16 -14.85 7.41
N GLU A 8 -3.45 -14.50 6.33
CA GLU A 8 -2.55 -13.34 6.30
C GLU A 8 -3.31 -12.01 6.41
N PHE A 9 -4.62 -12.02 6.18
CA PHE A 9 -5.49 -10.85 6.25
C PHE A 9 -6.44 -10.87 7.47
N ASP A 10 -6.27 -11.82 8.38
CA ASP A 10 -7.11 -11.89 9.58
C ASP A 10 -6.88 -10.68 10.48
N SER A 11 -7.98 -10.15 11.02
CA SER A 11 -7.93 -9.29 12.20
C SER A 11 -7.38 -10.13 13.38
N PRO A 12 -6.42 -9.63 14.18
CA PRO A 12 -5.80 -10.41 15.25
C PRO A 12 -6.78 -10.92 16.33
N ASP A 13 -7.93 -10.26 16.46
CA ASP A 13 -9.00 -10.59 17.39
C ASP A 13 -10.13 -11.45 16.75
N GLU A 14 -10.01 -11.81 15.48
CA GLU A 14 -10.99 -12.66 14.78
C GLU A 14 -10.31 -13.55 13.72
N PRO A 15 -9.72 -14.71 14.13
CA PRO A 15 -9.16 -15.67 13.18
C PRO A 15 -10.18 -16.15 12.14
N GLY A 16 -9.76 -16.22 10.88
CA GLY A 16 -10.62 -16.52 9.72
C GLY A 16 -11.34 -15.32 9.12
N SER A 17 -11.23 -14.14 9.72
CA SER A 17 -11.85 -12.90 9.23
C SER A 17 -11.26 -12.37 7.92
N GLY A 18 -10.09 -12.83 7.50
CA GLY A 18 -9.52 -12.53 6.19
C GLY A 18 -10.39 -13.01 5.03
N LYS A 19 -11.33 -13.94 5.26
CA LYS A 19 -12.39 -14.29 4.29
C LYS A 19 -13.38 -13.15 4.02
N LYS A 20 -13.42 -12.12 4.88
CA LYS A 20 -14.23 -10.90 4.71
C LYS A 20 -13.54 -9.87 3.81
N MET A 21 -12.28 -10.09 3.43
CA MET A 21 -11.62 -9.28 2.42
C MET A 21 -12.35 -9.35 1.09
N LYS A 22 -12.36 -8.22 0.37
CA LYS A 22 -13.03 -8.11 -0.92
C LYS A 22 -12.18 -8.76 -2.00
N ALA A 23 -12.84 -9.50 -2.88
CA ALA A 23 -12.16 -10.21 -3.97
C ALA A 23 -11.40 -9.25 -4.90
N SER A 24 -11.91 -8.02 -5.11
CA SER A 24 -11.21 -6.97 -5.87
C SER A 24 -9.85 -6.65 -5.26
N THR A 25 -9.82 -6.39 -3.95
CA THR A 25 -8.61 -6.05 -3.20
C THR A 25 -7.61 -7.21 -3.22
N LEU A 26 -8.07 -8.41 -2.91
CA LEU A 26 -7.22 -9.62 -2.91
C LEU A 26 -6.60 -9.88 -4.29
N ASN A 27 -7.38 -9.75 -5.37
CA ASN A 27 -6.88 -9.94 -6.73
C ASN A 27 -5.85 -8.87 -7.12
N LYS A 28 -6.04 -7.62 -6.70
CA LYS A 28 -5.04 -6.56 -6.94
C LYS A 28 -3.77 -6.77 -6.14
N LEU A 29 -3.85 -7.21 -4.88
CA LEU A 29 -2.68 -7.54 -4.07
C LEU A 29 -1.89 -8.71 -4.69
N ASP A 30 -2.59 -9.75 -5.16
CA ASP A 30 -1.98 -10.90 -5.82
C ASP A 30 -1.23 -10.48 -7.11
N LYS A 31 -1.85 -9.63 -7.94
CA LYS A 31 -1.21 -9.01 -9.12
C LYS A 31 -0.03 -8.11 -8.73
N ALA A 32 -0.17 -7.29 -7.69
CA ALA A 32 0.90 -6.41 -7.21
C ALA A 32 2.12 -7.23 -6.79
N ARG A 33 1.92 -8.31 -6.04
CA ARG A 33 3.01 -9.21 -5.65
C ARG A 33 3.67 -9.87 -6.86
N GLU A 34 2.88 -10.26 -7.87
CA GLU A 34 3.42 -10.77 -9.13
C GLU A 34 4.29 -9.72 -9.85
N TYR A 35 3.81 -8.49 -9.97
CA TYR A 35 4.56 -7.40 -10.61
C TYR A 35 5.82 -7.03 -9.85
N ALA A 36 5.80 -7.08 -8.52
CA ALA A 36 6.95 -6.74 -7.70
C ALA A 36 8.06 -7.79 -7.77
N GLY A 37 7.70 -9.06 -8.02
CA GLY A 37 8.66 -10.17 -8.02
C GLY A 37 9.29 -10.46 -6.65
N ILE A 38 8.76 -9.88 -5.57
CA ILE A 38 9.25 -10.04 -4.19
C ILE A 38 8.08 -10.38 -3.24
N PRO A 39 8.32 -11.07 -2.11
CA PRO A 39 7.29 -11.37 -1.13
C PRO A 39 6.70 -10.09 -0.51
N PHE A 40 5.39 -10.10 -0.27
CA PHE A 40 4.71 -9.07 0.51
C PHE A 40 4.39 -9.66 1.89
N ILE A 41 4.72 -8.91 2.95
CA ILE A 41 4.31 -9.25 4.31
C ILE A 41 3.13 -8.34 4.66
N ILE A 42 1.97 -8.93 4.93
CA ILE A 42 0.77 -8.21 5.32
C ILE A 42 0.82 -7.97 6.82
N ASN A 43 0.88 -6.69 7.23
CA ASN A 43 0.81 -6.30 8.64
C ASN A 43 -0.65 -6.26 9.11
N SER A 44 -1.58 -5.89 8.22
CA SER A 44 -3.00 -5.78 8.53
C SER A 44 -3.85 -5.94 7.27
N GLY A 45 -4.89 -6.77 7.33
CA GLY A 45 -5.90 -6.93 6.30
C GLY A 45 -7.26 -6.46 6.79
N TYR A 46 -8.22 -7.37 6.96
CA TYR A 46 -9.49 -7.04 7.57
C TYR A 46 -9.30 -6.60 9.03
N ARG A 47 -10.12 -5.65 9.48
CA ARG A 47 -10.19 -5.26 10.90
C ARG A 47 -11.62 -5.38 11.40
N THR A 48 -11.79 -5.99 12.57
CA THR A 48 -13.04 -5.80 13.32
C THR A 48 -13.19 -4.33 13.71
N ALA A 49 -14.42 -3.89 14.00
CA ALA A 49 -14.65 -2.55 14.53
C ALA A 49 -13.87 -2.31 15.84
N GLN A 50 -13.75 -3.33 16.69
CA GLN A 50 -13.03 -3.26 17.96
C GLN A 50 -11.53 -3.09 17.75
N HIS A 51 -10.91 -3.90 16.88
CA HIS A 51 -9.49 -3.79 16.57
C HIS A 51 -9.18 -2.46 15.88
N ASN A 52 -10.02 -2.04 14.92
CA ASN A 52 -9.87 -0.75 14.24
C ASN A 52 -9.86 0.42 15.24
N ALA A 53 -10.80 0.44 16.19
CA ALA A 53 -10.80 1.45 17.26
C ALA A 53 -9.56 1.37 18.16
N LYS A 54 -9.11 0.15 18.52
CA LYS A 54 -7.93 -0.08 19.36
C LYS A 54 -6.64 0.48 18.76
N VAL A 55 -6.49 0.40 17.43
CA VAL A 55 -5.31 0.91 16.72
C VAL A 55 -5.46 2.38 16.28
N GLY A 56 -6.53 3.06 16.73
CA GLY A 56 -6.79 4.46 16.37
C GLY A 56 -7.26 4.67 14.93
N GLY A 57 -7.81 3.62 14.30
CA GLY A 57 -8.40 3.70 12.98
C GLY A 57 -9.64 4.59 12.93
N VAL A 58 -9.85 5.26 11.80
CA VAL A 58 -11.05 6.09 11.59
C VAL A 58 -12.32 5.23 11.51
N LYS A 59 -13.48 5.82 11.84
CA LYS A 59 -14.77 5.11 11.84
C LYS A 59 -15.13 4.53 10.47
N ASP A 60 -14.80 5.27 9.41
CA ASP A 60 -14.99 4.88 8.02
C ASP A 60 -13.67 4.33 7.46
N SER A 61 -13.17 3.22 8.02
CA SER A 61 -11.90 2.62 7.59
C SER A 61 -12.14 1.59 6.49
N ALA A 62 -11.41 1.66 5.38
CA ALA A 62 -11.51 0.64 4.33
C ALA A 62 -11.13 -0.77 4.82
N HIS A 63 -10.36 -0.88 5.92
CA HIS A 63 -10.05 -2.18 6.55
C HIS A 63 -11.29 -2.87 7.11
N THR A 64 -12.26 -2.13 7.67
CA THR A 64 -13.45 -2.73 8.29
C THR A 64 -14.44 -3.27 7.26
N GLU A 65 -14.30 -2.83 6.01
CA GLU A 65 -15.06 -3.30 4.86
C GLU A 65 -14.28 -4.31 4.00
N GLY A 66 -13.03 -4.62 4.37
CA GLY A 66 -12.19 -5.58 3.66
C GLY A 66 -11.60 -5.06 2.34
N TYR A 67 -11.55 -3.74 2.15
CA TYR A 67 -11.03 -3.07 0.95
C TYR A 67 -9.56 -2.60 1.08
N ALA A 68 -8.93 -2.78 2.24
CA ALA A 68 -7.58 -2.27 2.51
C ALA A 68 -6.62 -3.33 3.04
N ALA A 69 -5.34 -3.11 2.76
CA ALA A 69 -4.24 -3.83 3.40
C ALA A 69 -3.08 -2.88 3.71
N ASP A 70 -2.44 -3.11 4.85
CA ASP A 70 -1.17 -2.48 5.22
C ASP A 70 -0.04 -3.47 4.96
N ILE A 71 0.90 -3.10 4.10
CA ILE A 71 1.96 -3.97 3.59
C ILE A 71 3.30 -3.47 4.12
N ARG A 72 4.05 -4.35 4.77
CA ARG A 72 5.40 -4.03 5.26
C ARG A 72 6.31 -3.66 4.08
N ALA A 73 6.96 -2.52 4.19
CA ALA A 73 7.82 -1.98 3.17
C ALA A 73 9.06 -1.36 3.81
N ASP A 74 10.21 -2.04 3.69
CA ASP A 74 11.48 -1.52 4.20
C ASP A 74 12.16 -0.62 3.17
N ALA A 75 13.29 -0.04 3.55
CA ALA A 75 14.08 0.86 2.73
C ALA A 75 14.37 0.33 1.31
N THR A 76 14.57 -0.98 1.16
CA THR A 76 14.95 -1.62 -0.10
C THR A 76 13.75 -2.08 -0.93
N SER A 77 12.65 -2.46 -0.27
CA SER A 77 11.43 -2.94 -0.95
C SER A 77 10.41 -1.83 -1.24
N TYR A 78 10.49 -0.68 -0.56
CA TYR A 78 9.47 0.36 -0.61
C TYR A 78 9.10 0.81 -2.03
N ALA A 79 10.12 1.15 -2.84
CA ALA A 79 9.92 1.63 -4.20
C ALA A 79 9.22 0.59 -5.07
N THR A 80 9.65 -0.66 -4.96
CA THR A 80 9.17 -1.79 -5.74
C THR A 80 7.73 -2.14 -5.37
N ILE A 81 7.42 -2.20 -4.07
CA ILE A 81 6.06 -2.46 -3.57
C ILE A 81 5.12 -1.34 -4.01
N LEU A 82 5.50 -0.08 -3.81
CA LEU A 82 4.68 1.07 -4.21
C LEU A 82 4.38 1.09 -5.71
N ALA A 83 5.42 0.89 -6.55
CA ALA A 83 5.28 0.79 -8.00
C ALA A 83 4.28 -0.30 -8.41
N ALA A 84 4.39 -1.46 -7.77
CA ALA A 84 3.57 -2.62 -8.09
C ALA A 84 2.11 -2.44 -7.65
N LEU A 85 1.86 -1.79 -6.50
CA LEU A 85 0.51 -1.46 -6.03
C LEU A 85 -0.20 -0.50 -7.00
N ILE A 86 0.50 0.56 -7.45
CA ILE A 86 -0.04 1.50 -8.43
C ILE A 86 -0.35 0.77 -9.75
N LYS A 87 0.59 -0.06 -10.22
CA LYS A 87 0.43 -0.86 -11.45
C LYS A 87 -0.74 -1.86 -11.35
N ALA A 88 -0.99 -2.42 -10.16
CA ALA A 88 -2.14 -3.29 -9.91
C ALA A 88 -3.48 -2.53 -9.79
N GLY A 89 -3.46 -1.20 -9.88
CA GLY A 89 -4.66 -0.37 -9.92
C GLY A 89 -5.14 0.12 -8.55
N PHE A 90 -4.29 0.09 -7.52
CA PHE A 90 -4.56 0.84 -6.29
C PHE A 90 -4.43 2.33 -6.54
N LYS A 91 -5.45 3.08 -6.14
CA LYS A 91 -5.54 4.54 -6.35
C LYS A 91 -5.57 5.34 -5.05
N ARG A 92 -5.64 4.63 -3.91
CA ARG A 92 -5.66 5.20 -2.58
C ARG A 92 -4.50 4.59 -1.80
N ILE A 93 -3.49 5.43 -1.53
CA ILE A 93 -2.21 5.00 -0.96
C ILE A 93 -1.85 5.86 0.26
N GLY A 94 -1.67 5.23 1.41
CA GLY A 94 -1.05 5.86 2.57
C GLY A 94 0.43 5.51 2.64
N LEU A 95 1.29 6.50 2.76
CA LEU A 95 2.74 6.31 2.84
C LEU A 95 3.18 6.43 4.30
N GLU A 96 3.59 5.32 4.91
CA GLU A 96 4.10 5.27 6.29
C GLU A 96 5.59 4.89 6.30
N ASN A 97 6.28 5.19 7.40
CA ASN A 97 7.61 4.66 7.61
C ASN A 97 7.54 3.15 7.89
N GLY A 98 8.02 2.33 6.96
CA GLY A 98 8.09 0.87 7.15
C GLY A 98 6.83 0.12 6.66
N SER A 99 5.82 0.83 6.18
CA SER A 99 4.55 0.25 5.73
C SER A 99 3.93 1.11 4.60
N ILE A 100 3.18 0.47 3.72
CA ILE A 100 2.37 1.13 2.71
C ILE A 100 0.93 0.66 2.89
N HIS A 101 0.02 1.60 3.14
CA HIS A 101 -1.41 1.36 3.10
C HIS A 101 -1.88 1.40 1.65
N ALA A 102 -2.67 0.41 1.24
CA ALA A 102 -3.31 0.39 -0.07
C ALA A 102 -4.78 -0.02 0.06
N ASP A 103 -5.68 0.78 -0.50
CA ASP A 103 -7.10 0.49 -0.54
C ASP A 103 -7.74 0.75 -1.91
N ASP A 104 -8.79 0.00 -2.21
CA ASP A 104 -9.60 0.17 -3.42
C ASP A 104 -11.10 0.30 -3.15
N ASP A 105 -11.43 0.89 -2.00
CA ASP A 105 -12.80 1.11 -1.55
C ASP A 105 -13.56 2.00 -2.55
N PRO A 106 -14.66 1.51 -3.17
CA PRO A 106 -15.40 2.25 -4.18
C PRO A 106 -16.17 3.44 -3.63
N ASP A 107 -16.44 3.46 -2.31
CA ASP A 107 -17.22 4.51 -1.66
C ASP A 107 -16.34 5.69 -1.20
N LYS A 108 -15.01 5.56 -1.35
CA LYS A 108 -14.05 6.59 -0.94
C LYS A 108 -13.58 7.46 -2.12
N PRO A 109 -13.30 8.76 -1.88
CA PRO A 109 -12.73 9.63 -2.90
C PRO A 109 -11.43 9.06 -3.47
N THR A 110 -11.32 9.05 -4.80
CA THR A 110 -10.18 8.48 -5.53
C THR A 110 -9.80 9.39 -6.71
N PRO A 111 -8.49 9.62 -6.98
CA PRO A 111 -7.34 9.09 -6.26
C PRO A 111 -7.03 9.84 -4.95
N ALA A 112 -6.37 9.17 -4.01
CA ALA A 112 -5.92 9.78 -2.75
C ALA A 112 -4.52 9.29 -2.39
N VAL A 113 -3.64 10.20 -1.96
CA VAL A 113 -2.34 9.85 -1.38
C VAL A 113 -2.10 10.71 -0.16
N TRP A 114 -1.82 10.10 0.98
CA TRP A 114 -1.60 10.81 2.25
C TRP A 114 -0.36 10.30 2.98
N LEU A 115 0.08 11.12 3.94
CA LEU A 115 1.20 10.82 4.83
C LEU A 115 0.67 10.62 6.25
N TYR A 116 1.31 9.71 6.98
CA TYR A 116 1.11 9.58 8.42
C TYR A 116 2.08 10.51 9.17
N ASP A 117 1.82 10.76 10.45
CA ASP A 117 2.67 11.62 11.29
C ASP A 117 4.14 11.19 11.28
N SER A 118 4.38 9.87 11.25
CA SER A 118 5.72 9.26 11.17
C SER A 118 6.50 9.64 9.88
N THR A 119 5.81 10.19 8.89
CA THR A 119 6.32 10.52 7.55
C THR A 119 6.07 11.96 7.14
N ASN A 120 5.65 12.85 8.04
CA ASN A 120 5.42 14.25 7.70
C ASN A 120 6.75 15.04 7.56
N ASN A 121 7.54 14.71 6.55
CA ASN A 121 8.81 15.34 6.21
C ASN A 121 8.95 15.58 4.70
N GLU A 122 9.89 16.43 4.30
CA GLU A 122 10.04 16.87 2.91
C GLU A 122 10.32 15.74 1.91
N ALA A 123 10.99 14.67 2.32
CA ALA A 123 11.24 13.53 1.44
C ALA A 123 9.93 12.82 1.09
N PHE A 124 9.10 12.54 2.10
CA PHE A 124 7.82 11.89 1.91
C PHE A 124 6.78 12.79 1.23
N LYS A 125 6.81 14.11 1.42
CA LYS A 125 5.97 15.05 0.64
C LYS A 125 6.27 15.03 -0.85
N LYS A 126 7.55 14.92 -1.22
CA LYS A 126 7.95 14.73 -2.63
C LYS A 126 7.48 13.37 -3.16
N LEU A 127 7.62 12.31 -2.36
CA LEU A 127 7.14 10.98 -2.72
C LEU A 127 5.60 10.95 -2.88
N GLN A 128 4.85 11.59 -1.99
CA GLN A 128 3.40 11.74 -2.06
C GLN A 128 2.98 12.41 -3.39
N THR A 129 3.62 13.53 -3.72
CA THR A 129 3.36 14.27 -4.96
C THR A 129 3.63 13.41 -6.20
N ALA A 130 4.77 12.73 -6.24
CA ALA A 130 5.12 11.83 -7.34
C ALA A 130 4.14 10.66 -7.47
N THR A 131 3.79 10.03 -6.34
CA THR A 131 2.81 8.93 -6.27
C THR A 131 1.46 9.36 -6.83
N LEU A 132 0.96 10.52 -6.41
CA LEU A 132 -0.32 11.04 -6.89
C LEU A 132 -0.29 11.34 -8.40
N ALA A 133 0.81 11.90 -8.91
CA ALA A 133 0.99 12.13 -10.34
C ALA A 133 0.99 10.81 -11.13
N MET A 134 1.66 9.77 -10.63
CA MET A 134 1.68 8.44 -11.26
C MET A 134 0.30 7.81 -11.30
N ILE A 135 -0.44 7.85 -10.19
CA ILE A 135 -1.81 7.30 -10.14
C ILE A 135 -2.71 8.02 -11.16
N LYS A 136 -2.61 9.34 -11.27
CA LYS A 136 -3.40 10.14 -12.25
C LYS A 136 -3.01 9.84 -13.70
N ASN A 137 -1.75 9.53 -13.96
CA ASN A 137 -1.23 9.26 -15.30
C ASN A 137 -1.38 7.79 -15.72
N THR A 138 -1.67 6.89 -14.79
CA THR A 138 -1.92 5.48 -15.09
C THR A 138 -3.30 5.36 -15.74
N LYS A 139 -3.33 5.32 -17.08
CA LYS A 139 -4.54 4.98 -17.84
C LYS A 139 -4.91 3.51 -17.61
N THR A 140 -6.19 3.20 -17.77
CA THR A 140 -6.82 1.90 -17.51
C THR A 140 -6.07 0.72 -18.17
N GLU A 141 -6.29 -0.50 -17.66
CA GLU A 141 -5.61 -1.76 -18.05
C GLU A 141 -5.55 -2.04 -19.58
N ALA A 142 -6.34 -1.35 -20.40
CA ALA A 142 -6.30 -1.45 -21.87
C ALA A 142 -5.02 -0.89 -22.53
N ASP A 143 -4.30 0.04 -21.89
CA ASP A 143 -3.11 0.70 -22.48
C ASP A 143 -1.76 0.18 -21.90
N THR A 144 -1.78 -0.63 -20.84
CA THR A 144 -0.59 -0.95 -20.03
C THR A 144 0.12 -2.25 -20.41
N GLN A 145 -0.31 -2.93 -21.47
CA GLN A 145 0.31 -4.18 -21.91
C GLN A 145 1.76 -4.00 -22.46
N THR A 146 2.18 -2.76 -22.73
CA THR A 146 3.47 -2.44 -23.37
C THR A 146 4.48 -1.72 -22.48
N ALA A 147 4.07 -1.18 -21.32
CA ALA A 147 4.97 -0.39 -20.47
C ALA A 147 5.64 -1.28 -19.39
N GLY A 148 6.88 -1.71 -19.68
CA GLY A 148 7.72 -2.42 -18.71
C GLY A 148 7.91 -1.62 -17.40
N ILE A 149 8.19 -2.34 -16.31
CA ILE A 149 8.34 -1.80 -14.94
C ILE A 149 9.40 -0.67 -14.87
N GLY A 150 10.32 -0.61 -15.84
CA GLY A 150 11.42 0.36 -15.91
C GLY A 150 11.00 1.84 -15.85
N TRP A 151 9.87 2.26 -16.44
CA TRP A 151 9.45 3.67 -16.39
C TRP A 151 8.87 4.09 -15.03
N ILE A 152 8.12 3.19 -14.39
CA ILE A 152 7.57 3.41 -13.05
C ILE A 152 8.70 3.41 -12.01
N LEU A 153 9.65 2.47 -12.13
CA LEU A 153 10.83 2.40 -11.26
C LEU A 153 11.80 3.57 -11.47
N ALA A 154 12.00 4.07 -12.69
CA ALA A 154 12.89 5.21 -12.94
C ALA A 154 12.38 6.50 -12.26
N GLY A 155 11.05 6.70 -12.19
CA GLY A 155 10.45 7.83 -11.48
C GLY A 155 10.41 7.67 -9.96
N LEU A 156 10.23 6.44 -9.45
CA LEU A 156 10.12 6.16 -8.00
C LEU A 156 11.45 5.89 -7.31
N GLY A 157 12.43 5.32 -8.01
CA GLY A 157 13.68 4.82 -7.44
C GLY A 157 14.47 5.90 -6.71
N THR A 158 14.61 7.09 -7.31
CA THR A 158 15.37 8.19 -6.70
C THR A 158 14.67 8.78 -5.47
N LEU A 159 13.33 8.84 -5.45
CA LEU A 159 12.57 9.44 -4.33
C LEU A 159 12.33 8.46 -3.19
N ALA A 160 12.09 7.19 -3.50
CA ALA A 160 11.89 6.15 -2.51
C ALA A 160 13.19 5.81 -1.77
N ILE A 161 14.36 5.84 -2.42
CA ILE A 161 15.67 5.70 -1.73
C ILE A 161 15.89 6.83 -0.71
N ILE A 162 15.46 8.06 -1.02
CA ILE A 162 15.58 9.20 -0.10
C ILE A 162 14.64 9.02 1.10
N ALA A 163 13.38 8.63 0.87
CA ALA A 163 12.42 8.32 1.92
C ALA A 163 12.91 7.18 2.82
N ALA A 164 13.40 6.09 2.22
CA ALA A 164 14.02 4.92 2.84
C ALA A 164 15.28 5.23 3.67
N ASN A 165 16.09 6.21 3.27
CA ASN A 165 17.26 6.61 4.06
C ASN A 165 16.87 7.52 5.24
N SER A 166 15.77 8.26 5.14
CA SER A 166 15.19 9.02 6.26
C SER A 166 14.70 8.10 7.39
N THR A 167 14.23 6.89 7.06
CA THR A 167 13.72 5.93 8.07
C THR A 167 14.83 5.36 8.96
N LYS A 168 16.00 5.07 8.36
CA LYS A 168 17.20 4.62 9.10
C LYS A 168 17.72 5.64 10.12
N ASN A 169 17.49 6.93 9.89
CA ASN A 169 17.95 7.99 10.80
C ASN A 169 16.98 8.21 11.98
N ASN A 170 15.68 7.91 11.81
CA ASN A 170 14.72 7.99 12.92
C ASN A 170 14.82 6.79 13.88
N SER A 171 15.30 5.62 13.43
CA SER A 171 15.50 4.45 14.29
C SER A 171 16.78 4.50 15.16
N LYS A 172 17.61 5.55 15.02
CA LYS A 172 18.84 5.77 15.82
C LYS A 172 18.67 6.82 16.93
N LYS A 173 17.45 7.34 17.14
CA LYS A 173 17.13 8.33 18.18
C LYS A 173 16.26 7.77 19.32
N GLY A 174 16.25 6.45 19.50
CA GLY A 174 15.63 5.77 20.64
C GLY A 174 16.67 5.25 21.61
#